data_AF-A0A645DBX7-F1
#
_entry.id   AF-A0A645DBX7-F1
#
_cell.length_a   1.000
_cell.length_b   1.000
_cell.length_c   1.000
_cell.angle_alpha   90.00
_cell.angle_beta   90.00
_cell.angle_gamma   90.00
#
_symmetry.space_group_name_H-M   'P 1'
#
loop_
_entity.id
_entity.type
_entity.pdbx_description
1 polymer ?
#
loop_
_entity_poly.entity_id
_entity_poly.type
_entity_poly.pdbx_seq_one_letter_code
_entity_poly.pdbx_strand_id
1 'polypeptide(L)'
;MSIALEALGEKYLAIAMETGISPAAFHRVASLASGGLDTLPHNGAVLTLLAVTGMTHKDSYIDICMTSLILPVVSSIPAILLGSLGIY
;
A
#
# COMPACT_ATOMS: atom_id res chain seq x y z
N MET A 1 -1.61 -9.93 3.84
CA MET A 1 -2.53 -9.23 2.91
C MET A 1 -3.74 -10.05 2.48
N SER A 2 -3.66 -11.39 2.34
CA SER A 2 -4.78 -12.19 1.81
C SER A 2 -6.08 -12.09 2.62
N ILE A 3 -6.03 -12.13 3.96
CA ILE A 3 -7.23 -12.15 4.81
C ILE A 3 -8.08 -10.86 4.66
N ALA A 4 -7.43 -9.69 4.63
CA ALA A 4 -8.14 -8.41 4.49
C ALA A 4 -8.66 -8.19 3.06
N LEU A 5 -7.88 -8.59 2.06
CA LEU A 5 -8.29 -8.47 0.66
C LEU A 5 -9.43 -9.44 0.32
N GLU A 6 -9.46 -10.61 0.93
CA GLU A 6 -10.53 -11.60 0.79
C GLU A 6 -11.81 -11.13 1.51
N ALA A 7 -11.69 -10.55 2.70
CA ALA A 7 -12.84 -10.02 3.45
C ALA A 7 -13.47 -8.75 2.85
N LEU A 8 -12.67 -7.85 2.25
CA LEU A 8 -13.18 -6.62 1.63
C LEU A 8 -13.31 -6.70 0.10
N GLY A 9 -12.80 -7.76 -0.53
CA GLY A 9 -12.73 -7.90 -1.98
C GLY A 9 -14.10 -7.84 -2.64
N GLU A 10 -15.07 -8.62 -2.14
CA GLU A 10 -16.44 -8.64 -2.66
C GLU A 10 -17.10 -7.25 -2.60
N LYS A 11 -16.91 -6.54 -1.49
CA LYS A 11 -17.46 -5.20 -1.28
C LYS A 11 -16.84 -4.17 -2.23
N TYR A 12 -15.52 -4.22 -2.42
CA TYR A 12 -14.85 -3.32 -3.35
C TYR A 12 -15.19 -3.62 -4.81
N LEU A 13 -15.41 -4.89 -5.15
CA LEU A 13 -15.82 -5.30 -6.49
C LEU A 13 -17.23 -4.82 -6.80
N ALA A 14 -18.16 -4.90 -5.84
CA ALA A 14 -19.50 -4.32 -5.97
C ALA A 14 -19.45 -2.79 -6.20
N ILE A 15 -18.63 -2.06 -5.43
CA ILE A 15 -18.43 -0.61 -5.61
C ILE A 15 -17.80 -0.30 -6.97
N ALA A 16 -16.83 -1.10 -7.43
CA ALA A 16 -16.20 -0.92 -8.73
C ALA A 16 -17.18 -1.13 -9.88
N MET A 17 -18.09 -2.12 -9.76
CA MET A 17 -19.17 -2.34 -10.74
C MET A 17 -20.17 -1.18 -10.77
N GLU A 18 -20.56 -0.62 -9.62
CA GLU A 18 -21.47 0.54 -9.55
C GLU A 18 -20.84 1.83 -10.10
N THR A 19 -19.53 2.01 -9.92
CA THR A 19 -18.79 3.20 -10.37
C THR A 19 -18.22 3.08 -11.79
N GLY A 20 -18.37 1.92 -12.43
CA GLY A 20 -17.87 1.65 -13.79
C GLY A 20 -16.34 1.51 -13.88
N ILE A 21 -15.66 1.26 -12.76
CA ILE A 21 -14.20 1.12 -12.72
C ILE A 21 -13.82 -0.31 -13.13
N SER A 22 -12.86 -0.43 -14.05
CA SER A 22 -12.31 -1.75 -14.43
C SER A 22 -11.69 -2.46 -13.22
N PRO A 23 -12.11 -3.70 -12.90
CA PRO A 23 -11.55 -4.48 -11.79
C PRO A 23 -10.03 -4.68 -11.91
N ALA A 24 -9.51 -4.74 -13.14
CA ALA A 24 -8.08 -4.87 -13.38
C ALA A 24 -7.31 -3.59 -13.01
N ALA A 25 -7.86 -2.41 -13.31
CA ALA A 25 -7.27 -1.14 -12.91
C ALA A 25 -7.35 -0.96 -11.38
N PHE A 26 -8.49 -1.29 -10.78
CA PHE A 26 -8.66 -1.29 -9.33
C PHE A 26 -7.64 -2.21 -8.65
N HIS A 27 -7.45 -3.43 -9.14
CA HIS A 27 -6.50 -4.39 -8.59
C HIS A 27 -5.04 -3.89 -8.65
N ARG A 28 -4.65 -3.21 -9.74
CA ARG A 28 -3.29 -2.63 -9.87
C ARG A 28 -3.06 -1.53 -8.85
N VAL A 29 -4.03 -0.62 -8.69
CA VAL A 29 -3.95 0.45 -7.70
C VAL A 29 -3.97 -0.10 -6.27
N ALA A 30 -4.84 -1.06 -5.98
CA ALA A 30 -4.93 -1.71 -4.66
C ALA A 30 -3.64 -2.46 -4.30
N SER A 31 -3.05 -3.18 -5.26
CA SER A 31 -1.76 -3.86 -5.07
C SER A 31 -0.62 -2.86 -4.82
N LEU A 32 -0.60 -1.74 -5.54
CA LEU A 32 0.39 -0.67 -5.33
C LEU A 32 0.23 -0.02 -3.94
N ALA A 33 -1.00 0.30 -3.54
CA ALA A 33 -1.29 0.95 -2.26
C ALA A 33 -1.04 0.03 -1.05
N SER A 34 -1.17 -1.29 -1.23
CA SER A 34 -0.99 -2.28 -0.16
C SER A 34 0.43 -2.34 0.41
N GLY A 35 1.45 -1.85 -0.31
CA GLY A 35 2.84 -1.85 0.15
C GLY A 35 3.22 -0.65 1.02
N GLY A 36 2.29 0.28 1.28
CA GLY A 36 2.59 1.56 1.91
C GLY A 36 2.53 1.60 3.44
N LEU A 37 1.50 0.99 4.01
CA LEU A 37 1.12 1.23 5.41
C LEU A 37 1.56 0.13 6.38
N ASP A 38 2.35 -0.83 5.92
CA ASP A 38 2.71 -2.03 6.67
C ASP A 38 3.83 -1.79 7.69
N THR A 39 4.63 -0.73 7.58
CA THR A 39 5.80 -0.40 8.41
C THR A 39 5.53 0.40 9.68
N LEU A 40 4.28 0.46 10.13
CA LEU A 40 3.92 1.01 11.43
C LEU A 40 4.72 0.29 12.56
N PRO A 41 4.95 0.93 13.72
CA PRO A 41 5.96 0.49 14.70
C PRO A 41 5.67 -0.88 15.35
N HIS A 42 4.51 -1.47 15.04
CA HIS A 42 4.12 -2.81 15.43
C HIS A 42 4.43 -3.88 14.34
N ASN A 43 5.17 -3.54 13.29
CA ASN A 43 5.58 -4.48 12.26
C ASN A 43 6.81 -5.28 12.69
N GLY A 44 6.64 -6.61 12.80
CA GLY A 44 7.71 -7.54 13.13
C GLY A 44 8.90 -7.54 12.15
N ALA A 45 8.68 -7.17 10.88
CA ALA A 45 9.75 -7.04 9.90
C ALA A 45 10.68 -5.85 10.19
N VAL A 46 10.11 -4.70 10.59
CA VAL A 46 10.89 -3.52 10.99
C VAL A 46 11.70 -3.81 12.25
N LEU A 47 11.10 -4.47 13.23
CA LEU A 47 11.79 -4.83 14.47
C LEU A 47 12.97 -5.80 14.21
N THR A 48 12.78 -6.75 13.29
CA THR A 48 13.84 -7.69 12.88
C THR A 48 14.97 -6.95 12.15
N LEU A 49 14.64 -6.03 11.25
CA LEU A 49 15.62 -5.21 10.52
C LEU A 49 16.48 -4.39 11.50
N LEU A 50 15.86 -3.72 12.46
CA LEU A 50 16.55 -2.94 13.50
C LEU A 50 17.45 -3.83 14.37
N ALA A 51 16.97 -5.01 14.76
CA ALA A 51 17.74 -5.96 15.56
C ALA A 51 18.98 -6.50 14.83
N VAL A 52 18.88 -6.80 13.53
CA VAL A 52 20.01 -7.30 12.71
C VAL A 52 21.01 -6.20 12.37
N THR A 53 20.53 -4.98 12.12
CA THR A 53 21.38 -3.83 11.77
C THR A 53 21.98 -3.12 12.99
N GLY A 54 21.52 -3.44 14.20
CA GLY A 54 21.97 -2.81 15.44
C GLY A 54 21.56 -1.34 15.57
N MET A 55 20.63 -0.87 14.75
CA MET A 55 20.16 0.52 14.74
C MET A 55 19.03 0.74 15.73
N THR A 56 18.90 1.97 16.25
CA THR A 56 17.78 2.30 17.14
C THR A 56 16.55 2.70 16.33
N HIS A 57 15.36 2.43 16.89
CA HIS A 57 14.10 2.85 16.30
C HIS A 57 14.00 4.37 16.10
N LYS A 58 14.76 5.16 16.86
CA LYS A 58 14.75 6.61 16.76
C LYS A 58 15.51 7.12 15.53
N ASP A 59 16.57 6.41 15.13
CA ASP A 59 17.44 6.83 14.04
C ASP A 59 16.92 6.36 12.68
N SER A 60 16.47 5.10 12.58
CA SER A 60 16.08 4.52 11.28
C SER A 60 14.59 4.63 10.94
N TYR A 61 13.71 4.90 11.92
CA TYR A 61 12.26 4.87 11.67
C TYR A 61 11.80 5.97 10.70
N ILE A 62 12.48 7.12 10.68
CA ILE A 62 12.17 8.20 9.73
C ILE A 62 12.49 7.75 8.31
N ASP A 63 13.65 7.11 8.09
CA ASP A 63 14.03 6.59 6.77
C ASP A 63 13.08 5.49 6.32
N ILE A 64 12.75 4.56 7.23
CA ILE A 64 11.79 3.50 6.98
C ILE A 64 10.43 4.10 6.59
N CYS A 65 9.91 5.06 7.35
CA CYS A 65 8.64 5.73 7.07
C CYS A 65 8.67 6.49 5.72
N MET A 66 9.79 7.12 5.37
CA MET A 66 9.96 7.79 4.08
C MET A 66 9.88 6.81 2.91
N THR A 67 10.61 5.69 2.99
CA THR A 67 10.68 4.73 1.88
C THR A 67 9.46 3.84 1.76
N SER A 68 8.85 3.49 2.89
CA SER A 68 7.74 2.55 2.92
C SER A 68 6.38 3.24 2.93
N LEU A 69 6.24 4.45 3.47
CA LEU A 69 4.92 5.07 3.65
C LEU A 69 4.73 6.25 2.69
N ILE A 70 5.68 7.18 2.67
CA ILE A 70 5.57 8.39 1.85
C ILE A 70 5.69 8.06 0.35
N LEU A 71 6.69 7.27 -0.02
CA LEU A 71 6.92 6.90 -1.42
C LEU A 71 5.72 6.17 -2.06
N PRO A 72 5.13 5.13 -1.44
CA PRO A 72 3.96 4.45 -2.00
C PRO A 72 2.71 5.32 -2.03
N VAL A 73 2.49 6.17 -1.02
CA VAL A 73 1.38 7.14 -1.03
C VAL A 73 1.54 8.11 -2.18
N VAL A 74 2.72 8.70 -2.36
CA VAL A 74 3.00 9.61 -3.48
C VAL A 74 2.89 8.89 -4.82
N SER A 75 3.35 7.64 -4.93
CA SER A 75 3.25 6.84 -6.16
C SER A 75 1.82 6.43 -6.49
N SER A 76 0.94 6.31 -5.50
CA SER A 76 -0.47 5.97 -5.74
C SER A 76 -1.26 7.10 -6.40
N ILE A 77 -0.90 8.36 -6.14
CA ILE A 77 -1.56 9.55 -6.72
C ILE A 77 -1.53 9.55 -8.26
N PRO A 78 -0.37 9.47 -8.93
CA PRO A 78 -0.32 9.41 -10.39
C PRO A 78 -0.93 8.12 -10.93
N ALA A 79 -0.81 6.99 -10.22
CA ALA A 79 -1.43 5.73 -10.63
C ALA A 79 -2.97 5.82 -10.67
N ILE A 80 -3.57 6.48 -9.67
CA ILE A 80 -5.02 6.75 -9.63
C ILE A 80 -5.41 7.74 -10.73
N LEU A 81 -4.63 8.81 -10.94
CA LEU A 81 -4.91 9.80 -11.99
C LEU A 81 -4.84 9.19 -13.40
N LEU A 82 -3.80 8.41 -13.70
CA LEU A 82 -3.65 7.69 -14.96
C LEU A 82 -4.78 6.66 -15.16
N GLY A 83 -5.09 5.90 -14.10
CA GLY A 83 -6.21 4.96 -14.11
C GLY A 83 -7.56 5.64 -14.34
N SER A 84 -7.79 6.83 -13.77
CA SER A 84 -9.00 7.63 -13.95
C SER A 84 -9.12 8.25 -15.35
N LEU A 85 -7.99 8.49 -16.03
CA LEU A 85 -7.94 8.98 -17.40
C LEU A 85 -8.08 7.85 -18.44
N GLY A 86 -8.25 6.59 -18.00
CA GLY A 86 -8.38 5.44 -18.88
C GLY A 86 -7.06 4.98 -19.50
N ILE A 87 -5.92 5.44 -18.96
CA ILE A 87 -4.59 5.00 -19.38
C ILE A 87 -4.20 3.85 -18.44
N TYR A 88 -4.50 2.62 -18.88
CA TYR A 88 -4.35 1.41 -18.07
C TYR A 88 -3.03 0.67 -18.30
#